data_AF-A0AA43RM70-F1
#
_entry.id   AF-A0AA43RM70-F1
#
_cell.length_a   1.000
_cell.length_b   1.000
_cell.length_c   1.000
_cell.angle_alpha   90.00
_cell.angle_beta   90.00
_cell.angle_gamma   90.00
#
_symmetry.space_group_name_H-M   'P 1'
#
loop_
_entity.id
_entity.type
_entity.pdbx_description
1 polymer ?
#
loop_
_entity_poly.entity_id
_entity_poly.type
_entity_poly.pdbx_seq_one_letter_code
_entity_poly.pdbx_strand_id
1 'polypeptide(L)'
;MNLQLIASYVCIILAFVPAIVFHEVAHGFMAWKLGDPTAKAMGRLSVNPLKHIDTFGTVILPLFLMVMNLPVFGYAKPVLYNPLYFKDKRKGDFFVGIAGPLANFVMAFIGALVMNLLWPLASTFFASDIGVYFYFVFLPEFILINLYLMFFNLIPIP
;
A
#
# COMPACT_ATOMS: atom_id res chain seq x y z
N MET A 1 -2.35 -9.83 -25.68
CA MET A 1 -2.94 -9.71 -24.32
C MET A 1 -4.33 -9.09 -24.48
N ASN A 2 -5.39 -9.68 -23.91
CA ASN A 2 -6.76 -9.14 -24.02
C ASN A 2 -6.83 -7.75 -23.33
N LEU A 3 -7.50 -6.78 -23.94
CA LEU A 3 -7.66 -5.41 -23.41
C LEU A 3 -8.25 -5.40 -21.99
N GLN A 4 -9.18 -6.32 -21.69
CA GLN A 4 -9.77 -6.49 -20.37
C GLN A 4 -8.73 -6.87 -19.32
N LEU A 5 -7.78 -7.73 -19.69
CA LEU A 5 -6.71 -8.15 -18.78
C LEU A 5 -5.76 -6.99 -18.46
N ILE A 6 -5.44 -6.16 -19.46
CA ILE A 6 -4.64 -4.94 -19.26
C ILE A 6 -5.35 -3.98 -18.30
N ALA A 7 -6.65 -3.75 -18.50
CA ALA A 7 -7.43 -2.86 -17.64
C ALA A 7 -7.46 -3.34 -16.18
N SER A 8 -7.62 -4.65 -15.96
CA SER A 8 -7.56 -5.23 -14.61
C SER A 8 -6.20 -5.03 -13.94
N TYR A 9 -5.09 -5.28 -14.66
CA TYR A 9 -3.75 -5.05 -14.10
C TYR A 9 -3.50 -3.58 -13.76
N VAL A 10 -3.98 -2.65 -14.60
CA VAL A 10 -3.90 -1.21 -14.30
C VAL A 10 -4.66 -0.89 -13.01
N CYS A 11 -5.87 -1.43 -12.83
CA CYS A 11 -6.64 -1.23 -11.60
C CYS A 11 -5.90 -1.77 -10.37
N ILE A 12 -5.32 -2.97 -10.45
CA ILE A 12 -4.55 -3.59 -9.36
C ILE A 12 -3.32 -2.74 -9.00
N ILE A 13 -2.57 -2.26 -9.99
CA ILE A 13 -1.40 -1.40 -9.74
C ILE A 13 -1.82 -0.08 -9.07
N LEU A 14 -2.88 0.56 -9.59
CA LEU A 14 -3.42 1.78 -9.02
C LEU A 14 -3.97 1.60 -7.59
N ALA A 15 -4.44 0.40 -7.26
CA ALA A 15 -4.87 0.05 -5.91
C ALA A 15 -3.67 -0.23 -4.98
N PHE A 16 -2.64 -0.91 -5.49
CA PHE A 16 -1.46 -1.31 -4.73
C PHE A 16 -0.57 -0.13 -4.31
N VAL A 17 -0.29 0.79 -5.24
CA VAL A 17 0.60 1.93 -5.01
C VAL A 17 0.20 2.78 -3.79
N PRO A 18 -1.05 3.25 -3.65
CA PRO A 18 -1.45 3.98 -2.45
C PRO A 18 -1.39 3.08 -1.20
N ALA A 19 -1.78 1.80 -1.29
CA ALA A 19 -1.75 0.90 -0.14
C ALA A 19 -0.36 0.80 0.49
N ILE A 20 0.69 0.63 -0.31
CA ILE A 20 2.07 0.54 0.20
C ILE A 20 2.64 1.91 0.61
N VAL A 21 2.31 2.98 -0.12
CA VAL A 21 2.80 4.33 0.23
C VAL A 21 2.25 4.79 1.58
N PHE A 22 0.94 4.62 1.81
CA PHE A 22 0.34 5.00 3.09
C PHE A 22 0.83 4.11 4.24
N HIS A 23 1.09 2.83 3.99
CA HIS A 23 1.71 1.92 4.95
C HIS A 23 3.07 2.44 5.45
N GLU A 24 3.98 2.69 4.51
CA GLU A 24 5.35 3.14 4.80
C GLU A 24 5.38 4.54 5.42
N VAL A 25 4.53 5.45 4.93
CA VAL A 25 4.40 6.79 5.52
C VAL A 25 3.88 6.70 6.95
N ALA A 26 2.99 5.77 7.27
CA ALA A 26 2.47 5.60 8.63
C ALA A 26 3.56 5.12 9.60
N HIS A 27 4.41 4.18 9.19
CA HIS A 27 5.59 3.78 9.96
C HIS A 27 6.50 4.97 10.25
N GLY A 28 6.91 5.70 9.21
CA GLY A 28 7.77 6.87 9.35
C GLY A 28 7.13 7.97 10.19
N PHE A 29 5.83 8.21 10.02
CA PHE A 29 5.10 9.23 10.77
C PHE A 29 5.05 8.90 12.26
N MET A 30 4.79 7.62 12.59
CA MET A 30 4.81 7.18 13.99
C MET A 30 6.21 7.30 14.60
N ALA A 31 7.25 6.87 13.89
CA ALA A 31 8.64 7.03 14.34
C ALA A 31 8.97 8.50 14.61
N TRP A 32 8.60 9.40 13.70
CA TRP A 32 8.78 10.83 13.87
C TRP A 32 8.02 11.39 15.07
N LYS A 33 6.77 10.97 15.27
CA LYS A 33 5.96 11.35 16.44
C LYS A 33 6.58 10.88 17.76
N LEU A 34 7.27 9.75 17.74
CA LEU A 34 8.00 9.19 18.89
C LEU A 34 9.40 9.80 19.09
N GLY A 35 9.84 10.69 18.20
CA GLY A 35 11.06 11.47 18.34
C GLY A 35 12.17 11.12 17.35
N ASP A 36 11.98 10.15 16.45
CA ASP A 36 12.99 9.79 15.45
C ASP A 36 12.89 10.65 14.17
N PRO A 37 13.87 11.52 13.89
CA PRO A 37 13.83 12.38 12.71
C PRO A 37 14.21 11.66 11.41
N THR A 38 14.68 10.40 11.44
CA THR A 38 15.27 9.68 10.30
C THR A 38 14.40 9.70 9.04
N ALA A 39 13.16 9.21 9.13
CA ALA A 39 12.24 9.16 7.99
C ALA A 39 11.94 10.56 7.42
N LYS A 40 11.80 11.56 8.30
CA LYS A 40 11.53 12.95 7.91
C LYS A 40 12.73 13.58 7.22
N ALA A 41 13.94 13.39 7.77
CA ALA A 41 15.19 13.90 7.22
C ALA A 41 15.50 13.31 5.83
N MET A 42 15.14 12.05 5.60
CA MET A 42 15.22 11.41 4.27
C MET A 42 14.13 11.86 3.28
N GLY A 43 13.21 12.74 3.70
CA GLY A 43 12.09 13.19 2.88
C GLY A 43 11.05 12.11 2.57
N ARG A 44 11.02 11.03 3.37
CA ARG A 44 10.16 9.84 3.20
C ARG A 44 8.77 9.99 3.79
N LEU A 45 8.51 11.03 4.60
CA LEU A 45 7.16 11.42 5.01
C LEU A 45 6.43 12.15 3.88
N SER A 46 6.13 11.42 2.80
CA SER A 46 5.56 11.98 1.59
C SER A 46 4.64 10.97 0.92
N VAL A 47 3.50 11.43 0.43
CA VAL A 47 2.56 10.60 -0.36
C VAL A 47 2.99 10.44 -1.82
N ASN A 48 4.13 11.02 -2.23
CA ASN A 48 4.64 10.85 -3.59
C ASN A 48 5.19 9.41 -3.75
N PRO A 49 4.58 8.55 -4.56
CA PRO A 49 5.01 7.15 -4.71
C PRO A 49 6.45 7.02 -5.21
N LEU A 50 6.93 7.98 -6.01
CA LEU A 50 8.30 7.97 -6.53
C LEU A 50 9.36 8.00 -5.42
N LYS A 51 9.01 8.53 -4.24
CA LYS A 51 9.91 8.55 -3.09
C LYS A 51 10.01 7.21 -2.38
N HIS A 52 9.12 6.26 -2.66
CA HIS A 52 9.06 4.94 -2.01
C HIS A 52 9.47 3.78 -2.93
N ILE A 53 9.64 4.05 -4.22
CA ILE A 53 10.11 3.08 -5.20
C ILE A 53 11.54 2.64 -4.86
N ASP A 54 11.75 1.33 -4.90
CA ASP A 54 13.07 0.73 -5.04
C ASP A 54 13.29 0.42 -6.53
N THR A 55 14.25 1.06 -7.19
CA THR A 55 14.48 0.83 -8.63
C THR A 55 14.75 -0.65 -8.92
N PHE A 56 15.45 -1.34 -8.03
CA PHE A 56 15.67 -2.77 -8.19
C PHE A 56 14.41 -3.57 -7.85
N GLY A 57 13.91 -3.43 -6.62
CA GLY A 57 12.81 -4.25 -6.10
C GLY A 57 11.45 -4.01 -6.77
N THR A 58 11.18 -2.79 -7.25
CA THR A 58 9.89 -2.39 -7.82
C THR A 58 9.89 -2.37 -9.35
N VAL A 59 11.05 -2.24 -10.02
CA VAL A 59 11.13 -2.14 -11.49
C VAL A 59 11.97 -3.25 -12.11
N ILE A 60 13.25 -3.36 -11.74
CA ILE A 60 14.17 -4.30 -12.41
C ILE A 60 13.79 -5.76 -12.12
N LEU A 61 13.53 -6.10 -10.87
CA LEU A 61 13.22 -7.46 -10.45
C LEU A 61 11.91 -7.98 -11.10
N PRO A 62 10.78 -7.25 -11.06
CA PRO A 62 9.56 -7.67 -11.76
C PRO A 62 9.76 -7.86 -13.27
N LEU A 63 10.47 -6.94 -13.94
CA LEU A 63 10.75 -7.04 -15.38
C LEU A 63 11.61 -8.27 -15.71
N PHE A 64 12.63 -8.53 -14.91
CA PHE A 64 13.49 -9.70 -15.09
C PHE A 64 12.70 -11.01 -14.91
N LEU A 65 11.89 -11.11 -13.86
CA LEU A 65 11.03 -12.27 -13.60
C LEU A 65 10.04 -12.50 -14.75
N MET A 66 9.47 -11.42 -15.29
CA MET A 66 8.56 -11.48 -16.44
C MET A 66 9.26 -12.02 -17.70
N VAL A 67 10.48 -11.56 -18.00
CA VAL A 67 11.27 -12.06 -19.14
C VAL A 67 11.63 -13.55 -18.96
N MET A 68 11.85 -13.98 -17.72
CA MET A 68 12.15 -15.37 -17.37
C MET A 68 10.91 -16.27 -17.27
N ASN A 69 9.70 -15.75 -17.50
CA ASN A 69 8.42 -16.46 -17.28
C ASN A 69 8.31 -17.06 -15.86
N LEU A 70 8.85 -16.37 -14.86
CA LEU A 70 8.77 -16.73 -13.44
C LEU A 70 7.64 -15.96 -12.74
N PRO A 71 7.17 -16.43 -11.57
CA PRO A 71 6.22 -15.67 -10.75
C PRO A 71 6.76 -14.27 -10.47
N VAL A 72 6.01 -13.24 -10.88
CA VAL A 72 6.41 -11.84 -10.73
C VAL A 72 6.10 -11.36 -9.32
N PHE A 73 7.11 -10.87 -8.62
CA PHE A 73 6.98 -10.22 -7.32
C PHE A 73 7.93 -9.01 -7.24
N GLY A 74 7.65 -8.11 -6.30
CA GLY A 74 8.47 -6.94 -6.05
C GLY A 74 8.25 -6.42 -4.63
N TYR A 75 9.14 -5.52 -4.19
CA TYR A 75 9.04 -4.86 -2.89
C TYR A 75 9.31 -3.36 -3.04
N ALA A 76 8.74 -2.56 -2.13
CA ALA A 76 9.05 -1.15 -2.00
C ALA A 76 10.24 -0.96 -1.06
N LYS A 77 10.88 0.21 -1.14
CA LYS A 77 11.99 0.55 -0.25
C LYS A 77 11.44 0.91 1.13
N PRO A 78 11.70 0.11 2.18
CA PRO A 78 11.12 0.32 3.50
C PRO A 78 11.61 1.63 4.12
N VAL A 79 10.76 2.25 4.94
CA VAL A 79 11.12 3.46 5.69
C VAL A 79 11.97 3.09 6.89
N LEU A 80 13.21 3.59 6.88
CA LEU A 80 14.13 3.39 8.01
C LEU A 80 13.71 4.25 9.20
N TYR A 81 13.85 3.67 10.38
CA TYR A 81 13.73 4.36 11.67
C TYR A 81 14.85 3.94 12.61
N ASN A 82 15.14 4.76 13.61
CA ASN A 82 16.17 4.51 14.62
C ASN A 82 15.54 4.45 16.03
N PRO A 83 15.43 3.23 16.63
CA PRO A 83 14.89 3.03 17.96
C PRO A 83 15.60 3.77 19.09
N LEU A 84 16.86 4.21 18.87
CA LEU A 84 17.64 4.92 19.89
C LEU A 84 17.06 6.29 20.27
N TYR A 85 16.20 6.87 19.43
CA TYR A 85 15.49 8.11 19.74
C TYR A 85 14.29 7.91 20.67
N PHE A 86 13.78 6.68 20.81
CA PHE A 86 12.59 6.42 21.59
C PHE A 86 12.88 6.43 23.09
N LYS A 87 12.02 7.09 23.88
CA LYS A 87 12.09 7.08 25.35
C LYS A 87 12.00 5.66 25.93
N ASP A 88 11.13 4.84 25.33
CA ASP A 88 10.98 3.41 25.61
C ASP A 88 11.07 2.68 24.29
N LYS A 89 12.18 1.96 24.07
CA LYS A 89 12.47 1.27 22.80
C LYS A 89 11.39 0.24 22.47
N ARG A 90 10.96 -0.55 23.45
CA ARG A 90 9.98 -1.62 23.23
C ARG A 90 8.61 -1.07 22.82
N LYS A 91 8.16 -0.04 23.53
CA LYS A 91 6.90 0.63 23.16
C LYS A 91 7.02 1.34 21.82
N GLY A 92 8.15 1.99 21.56
CA GLY A 92 8.40 2.67 20.30
C GLY A 92 8.34 1.71 19.11
N ASP A 93 9.08 0.60 19.19
CA ASP A 93 9.09 -0.44 18.16
C ASP A 93 7.69 -1.04 17.95
N PHE A 94 6.94 -1.30 19.03
CA PHE A 94 5.56 -1.76 18.94
C PHE A 94 4.66 -0.76 18.19
N PHE A 95 4.67 0.51 18.61
CA PHE A 95 3.81 1.53 17.97
C PHE A 95 4.19 1.78 16.52
N VAL A 96 5.48 1.83 16.20
CA VAL A 96 5.95 1.94 14.81
C VAL A 96 5.50 0.71 14.03
N GLY A 97 5.72 -0.50 14.54
CA GLY A 97 5.35 -1.76 13.87
C GLY A 97 3.86 -1.88 13.56
N ILE A 98 2.96 -1.41 14.43
CA ILE A 98 1.51 -1.46 14.16
C ILE A 98 1.00 -0.30 13.29
N ALA A 99 1.80 0.76 13.09
CA ALA A 99 1.33 1.95 12.39
C ALA A 99 0.99 1.69 10.91
N GLY A 100 1.83 0.93 10.20
CA GLY A 100 1.57 0.49 8.83
C GLY A 100 0.30 -0.36 8.73
N PRO A 101 0.20 -1.50 9.45
CA PRO A 101 -1.01 -2.32 9.48
C PRO A 101 -2.29 -1.53 9.80
N LEU A 102 -2.24 -0.60 10.75
CA LEU A 102 -3.39 0.25 11.09
C LEU A 102 -3.77 1.20 9.94
N ALA A 103 -2.80 1.76 9.22
CA ALA A 103 -3.07 2.57 8.04
C ALA A 103 -3.77 1.76 6.95
N ASN A 104 -3.33 0.52 6.71
CA ASN A 104 -3.97 -0.38 5.76
C ASN A 104 -5.38 -0.77 6.19
N PHE A 105 -5.61 -1.03 7.49
CA PHE A 105 -6.96 -1.25 8.01
C PHE A 105 -7.89 -0.07 7.69
N VAL A 106 -7.43 1.16 7.96
CA VAL A 106 -8.19 2.38 7.67
C VAL A 106 -8.47 2.52 6.18
N MET A 107 -7.49 2.23 5.32
CA MET A 107 -7.66 2.28 3.87
C MET A 107 -8.65 1.22 3.36
N ALA A 108 -8.58 -0.01 3.85
CA ALA A 108 -9.55 -1.06 3.55
C ALA A 108 -10.97 -0.64 3.98
N PHE A 109 -11.11 -0.07 5.17
CA PHE A 109 -12.38 0.45 5.67
C PHE A 109 -12.93 1.58 4.78
N ILE A 110 -12.10 2.52 4.35
CA ILE A 110 -12.49 3.60 3.42
C ILE A 110 -12.96 2.99 2.08
N GLY A 111 -12.24 2.00 1.55
CA GLY A 111 -12.64 1.31 0.31
C GLY A 111 -14.01 0.65 0.43
N ALA A 112 -14.26 -0.07 1.53
CA ALA A 112 -15.54 -0.72 1.80
C ALA A 112 -16.67 0.31 1.98
N LEU A 113 -16.41 1.41 2.67
CA LEU A 113 -17.36 2.51 2.84
C LEU A 113 -17.72 3.13 1.49
N VAL A 114 -16.74 3.45 0.65
CA VAL A 114 -16.96 3.99 -0.71
C VAL A 114 -17.80 3.02 -1.54
N MET A 115 -17.49 1.72 -1.50
CA MET A 115 -18.26 0.70 -2.21
C MET A 115 -19.74 0.68 -1.75
N ASN A 116 -19.98 0.74 -0.43
CA ASN A 116 -21.34 0.79 0.12
C ASN A 116 -22.10 2.06 -0.31
N LEU A 117 -21.44 3.21 -0.32
CA LEU A 117 -22.04 4.49 -0.71
C LEU A 117 -22.34 4.59 -2.22
N LEU A 118 -21.60 3.86 -3.06
CA LEU A 118 -21.83 3.84 -4.50
C LEU A 118 -22.96 2.89 -4.93
N TRP A 119 -23.28 1.88 -4.13
CA TRP A 119 -24.31 0.89 -4.46
C TRP A 119 -25.69 1.50 -4.81
N PRO A 120 -26.23 2.47 -4.03
CA PRO A 120 -27.49 3.13 -4.39
C PRO A 120 -27.44 3.90 -5.72
N LEU A 121 -26.24 4.23 -6.22
CA LEU A 121 -26.01 4.96 -7.47
C LEU A 121 -25.62 4.02 -8.63
N ALA A 122 -25.73 2.71 -8.44
CA ALA A 122 -25.31 1.67 -9.38
C ALA A 122 -25.83 1.88 -10.81
N SER A 123 -27.11 2.25 -10.98
CA SER A 123 -27.71 2.43 -12.30
C SER A 123 -27.03 3.51 -13.14
N THR A 124 -26.53 4.56 -12.50
CA THR A 124 -25.83 5.67 -13.17
C THR A 124 -24.34 5.40 -13.25
N PHE A 125 -23.76 4.85 -12.18
CA PHE A 125 -22.32 4.62 -12.09
C PHE A 125 -21.86 3.50 -13.05
N PHE A 126 -22.65 2.44 -13.20
CA PHE A 126 -22.34 1.29 -14.07
C PHE A 126 -22.72 1.52 -15.53
N ALA A 127 -23.23 2.71 -15.89
CA ALA A 127 -23.48 3.07 -17.29
C ALA A 127 -22.19 3.33 -18.09
N SER A 128 -21.03 3.41 -17.41
CA SER A 128 -19.73 3.57 -18.05
C SER A 128 -18.80 2.40 -17.70
N ASP A 129 -17.96 2.00 -18.66
CA ASP A 129 -16.94 0.96 -18.43
C ASP A 129 -16.04 1.33 -17.24
N ILE A 130 -15.63 2.60 -17.13
CA ILE A 130 -14.79 3.10 -16.03
C ILE A 130 -15.46 2.85 -14.69
N GLY A 131 -16.76 3.14 -14.55
CA GLY A 131 -17.50 2.90 -13.32
C GLY A 131 -17.63 1.41 -12.98
N VAL A 132 -17.81 0.56 -13.99
CA VAL A 132 -17.81 -0.90 -13.83
C VAL A 132 -16.44 -1.39 -13.33
N TYR A 133 -15.33 -1.02 -13.98
CA TYR A 133 -13.99 -1.42 -13.54
C TYR A 133 -13.63 -0.85 -12.16
N PHE A 134 -13.99 0.40 -11.88
CA PHE A 134 -13.74 1.00 -10.57
C PHE A 134 -14.45 0.22 -9.44
N TYR A 135 -15.72 -0.13 -9.65
CA TYR A 135 -16.53 -0.80 -8.63
C TYR A 135 -16.22 -2.30 -8.50
N PHE A 136 -16.14 -3.03 -9.62
CA PHE A 136 -16.03 -4.48 -9.60
C PHE A 136 -14.59 -4.99 -9.60
N VAL A 137 -13.60 -4.14 -9.90
CA VAL A 137 -12.19 -4.52 -9.91
C VAL A 137 -11.39 -3.68 -8.93
N PHE A 138 -11.32 -2.37 -9.11
CA PHE A 138 -10.44 -1.52 -8.30
C PHE A 138 -10.78 -1.55 -6.80
N LEU A 139 -12.05 -1.32 -6.41
CA LEU A 139 -12.43 -1.27 -4.99
C LEU A 139 -12.20 -2.61 -4.26
N PRO A 140 -12.65 -3.77 -4.79
CA PRO A 140 -12.35 -5.07 -4.17
C PRO A 140 -10.86 -5.34 -4.04
N GLU A 141 -10.07 -5.07 -5.09
CA GLU A 141 -8.62 -5.26 -5.08
C GLU A 141 -7.95 -4.32 -4.06
N PHE A 142 -8.36 -3.06 -4.01
CA PHE A 142 -7.85 -2.10 -3.03
C PHE A 142 -8.13 -2.54 -1.59
N ILE A 143 -9.33 -3.04 -1.30
CA ILE A 143 -9.68 -3.57 0.02
C ILE A 143 -8.81 -4.80 0.33
N LEU A 144 -8.76 -5.77 -0.59
CA LEU A 144 -8.01 -7.01 -0.40
C LEU A 144 -6.51 -6.78 -0.23
N ILE A 145 -5.90 -5.96 -1.08
CA ILE A 145 -4.47 -5.61 -0.98
C ILE A 145 -4.17 -4.97 0.38
N ASN A 146 -5.00 -4.03 0.83
CA ASN A 146 -4.80 -3.42 2.14
C ASN A 146 -4.93 -4.45 3.27
N LEU A 147 -5.93 -5.33 3.23
CA LEU A 147 -6.08 -6.40 4.24
C LEU A 147 -4.90 -7.38 4.20
N TYR A 148 -4.44 -7.78 3.01
CA TYR A 148 -3.26 -8.63 2.87
C TYR A 148 -2.03 -7.97 3.49
N LEU A 149 -1.71 -6.73 3.09
CA LEU A 149 -0.60 -5.99 3.67
C LEU A 149 -0.72 -5.83 5.19
N MET A 150 -1.94 -5.59 5.71
CA MET A 150 -2.18 -5.53 7.15
C MET A 150 -1.85 -6.86 7.84
N PHE A 151 -2.44 -7.98 7.39
CA PHE A 151 -2.26 -9.27 8.05
C PHE A 151 -0.84 -9.80 7.89
N PHE A 152 -0.24 -9.71 6.69
CA PHE A 152 1.13 -10.17 6.47
C PHE A 152 2.15 -9.44 7.35
N ASN A 153 2.00 -8.12 7.56
CA ASN A 153 2.90 -7.34 8.42
C ASN A 153 2.64 -7.53 9.93
N LEU A 154 1.56 -8.22 10.32
CA LEU A 154 1.29 -8.61 11.71
C LEU A 154 1.78 -10.03 12.03
N ILE A 155 2.14 -10.82 11.02
CA ILE A 155 2.69 -12.15 11.23
C ILE A 155 4.16 -11.99 11.65
N PRO A 156 4.58 -12.52 12.81
CA PRO A 156 5.96 -12.43 13.29
C PRO A 156 6.83 -13.47 12.58
N ILE A 157 7.06 -13.31 11.28
CA ILE A 157 8.01 -14.12 10.50
C ILE A 157 9.19 -13.21 10.08
N PRO A 158 10.44 -13.57 10.45
CA PRO A 158 11.64 -12.87 9.99
C PRO A 158 11.94 -13.09 8.51
#